data_AF-A0A0C9VAG1-F1
#
_entry.id   AF-A0A0C9VAG1-F1
#
_cell.length_a   1.000
_cell.length_b   1.000
_cell.length_c   1.000
_cell.angle_alpha   90.00
_cell.angle_beta   90.00
_cell.angle_gamma   90.00
#
_symmetry.space_group_name_H-M   'P 1'
#
loop_
_entity.id
_entity.type
_entity.pdbx_description
1 polymer ?
#
loop_
_entity_poly.entity_id
_entity_poly.type
_entity_poly.pdbx_seq_one_letter_code
_entity_poly.pdbx_strand_id
1 'polypeptide(L)'
;MDEDTPSEMFVGRGFQVQPSNLSDFNGDHEKGQSFLNSCSLYFSIAGRTFQDEQACISWALTFFKAGQAASFADQILRTQSRTGKPYFANWSAFELEFQKCFTPRNRQVQIQWAIKFKKGLSKSLRTTVSTTDPPLAFNDLEAWIEVAQRVADISEWTLPPAPPARTFNYQARLPIPVVNTRPKPIKIPDGPVPMDVDRTRSKASISNIVCRHCGKTGHIARFCDTNFDVWSLTVEEKEELLYGFMADLDMSENPGAELSSEEEVVSRAGGFCKVRRVNTVPSLPVHNCFSILDKVSTITQHPQSEKLLLQVTVHPPASVQNKTPFY
;
A
#
# COMPACT_ATOMS: atom_id res chain seq x y z
N MET A 1 46.29 21.33 -64.26
CA MET A 1 45.37 21.91 -63.26
C MET A 1 44.52 20.74 -62.86
N ASP A 2 45.05 20.00 -61.90
CA ASP A 2 44.57 18.69 -61.51
C ASP A 2 43.98 18.89 -60.12
N GLU A 3 42.66 18.78 -60.03
CA GLU A 3 41.93 19.02 -58.80
C GLU A 3 42.19 17.88 -57.81
N ASP A 4 42.82 18.24 -56.71
CA ASP A 4 42.96 17.44 -55.50
C ASP A 4 41.58 17.06 -54.96
N THR A 5 41.21 15.79 -55.15
CA THR A 5 40.04 15.17 -54.52
C THR A 5 40.35 14.93 -53.04
N PRO A 6 39.60 15.52 -52.09
CA PRO A 6 39.86 15.30 -50.68
C PRO A 6 39.48 13.86 -50.33
N SER A 7 40.47 13.08 -49.90
CA SER A 7 40.30 11.74 -49.35
C SER A 7 39.32 11.78 -48.17
N GLU A 8 38.14 11.18 -48.38
CA GLU A 8 37.22 10.83 -47.32
C GLU A 8 37.92 9.88 -46.34
N MET A 9 38.37 10.45 -45.24
CA MET A 9 38.84 9.73 -44.07
C MET A 9 37.63 9.00 -43.51
N PHE A 10 37.50 7.71 -43.83
CA PHE A 10 36.51 6.80 -43.23
C PHE A 10 36.69 6.80 -41.72
N VAL A 11 35.90 7.62 -41.02
CA VAL A 11 35.74 7.55 -39.57
C VAL A 11 35.20 6.16 -39.28
N GLY A 12 36.00 5.37 -38.57
CA GLY A 12 35.72 3.98 -38.27
C GLY A 12 34.28 3.78 -37.84
N ARG A 13 33.58 2.91 -38.57
CA ARG A 13 32.27 2.37 -38.20
C ARG A 13 32.43 1.68 -36.84
N GLY A 14 32.25 2.44 -35.76
CA GLY A 14 32.14 1.86 -34.43
C GLY A 14 31.03 0.83 -34.49
N PHE A 15 31.33 -0.41 -34.09
CA PHE A 15 30.35 -1.47 -33.98
C PHE A 15 29.26 -1.00 -33.02
N GLN A 16 28.18 -0.44 -33.56
CA GLN A 16 26.96 -0.20 -32.80
C GLN A 16 26.39 -1.58 -32.52
N VAL A 17 26.71 -2.10 -31.34
CA VAL A 17 25.99 -3.23 -30.77
C VAL A 17 24.57 -2.74 -30.58
N GLN A 18 23.72 -3.03 -31.57
CA GLN A 18 22.30 -2.75 -31.49
C GLN A 18 21.73 -3.72 -30.45
N PRO A 19 21.29 -3.24 -29.28
CA PRO A 19 20.69 -4.12 -28.30
C PRO A 19 19.48 -4.79 -28.94
N SER A 20 19.24 -6.05 -28.58
CA SER A 20 18.09 -6.81 -29.03
C SER A 20 16.82 -5.97 -28.89
N ASN A 21 16.01 -5.94 -29.96
CA ASN A 21 14.77 -5.18 -29.97
C ASN A 21 13.88 -5.67 -28.82
N LEU A 22 13.42 -4.75 -27.97
CA LEU A 22 12.48 -5.07 -26.91
C LEU A 22 11.19 -5.59 -27.55
N SER A 23 10.59 -6.58 -26.91
CA SER A 23 9.27 -7.08 -27.31
C SER A 23 8.19 -6.04 -27.02
N ASP A 24 7.19 -5.95 -27.90
CA ASP A 24 6.00 -5.14 -27.64
C ASP A 24 5.35 -5.51 -26.30
N PHE A 25 4.96 -4.50 -25.53
CA PHE A 25 4.35 -4.65 -24.21
C PHE A 25 2.84 -4.35 -24.30
N ASN A 26 2.03 -5.29 -23.85
CA ASN A 26 0.56 -5.22 -23.91
C ASN A 26 -0.09 -4.74 -22.59
N GLY A 27 0.70 -4.54 -21.53
CA GLY A 27 0.20 -4.20 -20.20
C GLY A 27 0.04 -5.39 -19.26
N ASP A 28 0.58 -6.56 -19.59
CA ASP A 28 0.58 -7.72 -18.71
C ASP A 28 1.37 -7.46 -17.42
N HIS A 29 0.68 -7.58 -16.27
CA HIS A 29 1.28 -7.32 -14.97
C HIS A 29 2.46 -8.24 -14.67
N GLU A 30 2.37 -9.52 -15.04
CA GLU A 30 3.44 -10.50 -14.76
C GLU A 30 4.75 -10.15 -15.49
N LYS A 31 4.64 -9.42 -16.61
CA LYS A 31 5.77 -9.03 -17.45
C LYS A 31 6.24 -7.60 -17.22
N GLY A 32 5.49 -6.79 -16.46
CA GLY A 32 5.83 -5.38 -16.23
C GLY A 32 7.20 -5.17 -15.61
N GLN A 33 7.58 -6.02 -14.64
CA GLN A 33 8.91 -5.92 -14.02
C GLN A 33 10.03 -6.30 -14.99
N SER A 34 9.84 -7.37 -15.77
CA SER A 34 10.80 -7.78 -16.80
C SER A 34 10.98 -6.70 -17.88
N PHE A 35 9.90 -6.00 -18.23
CA PHE A 35 9.95 -4.85 -19.14
C PHE A 35 10.80 -3.71 -18.57
N LEU A 36 10.56 -3.30 -17.31
CA LEU A 36 11.37 -2.26 -16.67
C LEU A 36 12.85 -2.64 -16.59
N ASN A 37 13.16 -3.87 -16.18
CA ASN A 37 14.54 -4.36 -16.12
C ASN A 37 15.22 -4.28 -17.49
N SER A 38 14.48 -4.60 -18.55
CA SER A 38 14.97 -4.55 -19.92
C SER A 38 15.18 -3.10 -20.40
N CYS A 39 14.30 -2.16 -20.03
CA CYS A 39 14.50 -0.73 -20.26
C CYS A 39 15.75 -0.21 -19.52
N SER A 40 15.91 -0.54 -18.24
CA SER A 40 17.08 -0.13 -17.45
C SER A 40 18.39 -0.67 -18.03
N LEU A 41 18.39 -1.93 -18.48
CA LEU A 41 19.54 -2.52 -19.16
C LEU A 41 19.85 -1.78 -20.47
N TYR A 42 18.81 -1.50 -21.27
CA TYR A 42 18.96 -0.74 -22.51
C TYR A 42 19.54 0.65 -22.25
N PHE A 43 18.98 1.40 -21.31
CA PHE A 43 19.48 2.74 -20.98
C PHE A 43 20.90 2.73 -20.42
N SER A 44 21.30 1.68 -19.71
CA SER A 44 22.68 1.52 -19.22
C SER A 44 23.67 1.35 -20.37
N ILE A 45 23.30 0.59 -21.41
CA ILE A 45 24.13 0.37 -22.60
C ILE A 45 24.10 1.59 -23.52
N ALA A 46 22.91 2.17 -23.70
CA ALA A 46 22.60 3.26 -24.60
C ALA A 46 22.70 4.64 -23.92
N GLY A 47 23.34 4.75 -22.75
CA GLY A 47 23.29 5.96 -21.91
C GLY A 47 23.81 7.23 -22.57
N ARG A 48 24.57 7.13 -23.68
CA ARG A 48 25.03 8.28 -24.46
C ARG A 48 24.11 8.66 -25.62
N THR A 49 23.16 7.81 -26.02
CA THR A 49 22.26 8.09 -27.15
C THR A 49 21.03 8.89 -26.76
N PHE A 50 20.62 8.84 -25.50
CA PHE A 50 19.51 9.65 -24.99
C PHE A 50 20.04 10.95 -24.41
N GLN A 51 19.61 12.08 -24.96
CA GLN A 51 20.03 13.40 -24.48
C GLN A 51 19.27 13.83 -23.23
N ASP A 52 18.05 13.32 -23.04
CA ASP A 52 17.17 13.64 -21.94
C ASP A 52 16.35 12.43 -21.48
N GLU A 53 15.82 12.52 -20.26
CA GLU A 53 14.94 11.48 -19.72
C GLU A 53 13.58 11.43 -20.43
N GLN A 54 13.16 12.52 -21.08
CA GLN A 54 11.93 12.55 -21.87
C GLN A 54 12.03 11.69 -23.13
N ALA A 55 13.21 11.62 -23.76
CA ALA A 55 13.45 10.69 -24.85
C ALA A 55 13.43 9.23 -24.35
N CYS A 56 13.94 8.94 -23.15
CA CYS A 56 13.83 7.60 -22.55
C CYS A 56 12.36 7.20 -22.35
N ILE A 57 11.55 8.11 -21.79
CA ILE A 57 10.10 7.89 -21.59
C ILE A 57 9.41 7.71 -22.94
N SER A 58 9.63 8.62 -23.89
CA SER A 58 9.01 8.58 -25.22
C SER A 58 9.37 7.29 -25.96
N TRP A 59 10.63 6.86 -25.85
CA TRP A 59 11.10 5.61 -26.42
C TRP A 59 10.42 4.40 -25.76
N ALA A 60 10.31 4.35 -24.43
CA ALA A 60 9.61 3.27 -23.74
C ALA A 60 8.13 3.18 -24.18
N LEU A 61 7.46 4.32 -24.35
CA LEU A 61 6.07 4.38 -24.83
C LEU A 61 5.92 3.83 -26.26
N THR A 62 6.97 3.80 -27.08
CA THR A 62 6.87 3.23 -28.43
C THR A 62 6.56 1.74 -28.43
N PHE A 63 6.88 1.02 -27.35
CA PHE A 63 6.60 -0.42 -27.22
C PHE A 63 5.16 -0.72 -26.79
N PHE A 64 4.36 0.30 -26.47
CA PHE A 64 3.02 0.14 -25.90
C PHE A 64 2.00 0.04 -27.04
N LYS A 65 2.05 -1.06 -27.80
CA LYS A 65 1.29 -1.21 -29.05
C LYS A 65 -0.12 -1.74 -28.88
N ALA A 66 -0.40 -2.45 -27.78
CA ALA A 66 -1.69 -3.11 -27.57
C ALA A 66 -2.16 -3.06 -26.11
N GLY A 67 -3.43 -3.41 -25.90
CA GLY A 67 -4.01 -3.66 -24.57
C GLY A 67 -4.06 -2.44 -23.65
N GLN A 68 -3.82 -2.68 -22.36
CA GLN A 68 -3.83 -1.64 -21.33
C GLN A 68 -2.63 -0.70 -21.48
N ALA A 69 -1.48 -1.22 -21.92
CA ALA A 69 -0.30 -0.41 -22.20
C ALA A 69 -0.61 0.64 -23.28
N ALA A 70 -1.21 0.24 -24.41
CA ALA A 70 -1.58 1.20 -25.46
C ALA A 70 -2.49 2.31 -24.94
N SER A 71 -3.51 1.97 -24.15
CA SER A 71 -4.43 2.94 -23.55
C SER A 71 -3.73 3.94 -22.62
N PHE A 72 -2.77 3.46 -21.83
CA PHE A 72 -1.94 4.28 -20.95
C PHE A 72 -1.02 5.23 -21.74
N ALA A 73 -0.32 4.73 -22.76
CA ALA A 73 0.52 5.54 -23.63
C ALA A 73 -0.28 6.64 -24.33
N ASP A 74 -1.44 6.26 -24.86
CA ASP A 74 -2.40 7.16 -25.48
C ASP A 74 -2.85 8.30 -24.54
N GLN A 75 -3.17 7.97 -23.28
CA GLN A 75 -3.57 8.96 -22.27
C GLN A 75 -2.46 9.97 -21.99
N ILE A 76 -1.22 9.48 -21.87
CA ILE A 76 -0.04 10.31 -21.67
C ILE A 76 0.14 11.25 -22.86
N LEU A 77 0.19 10.71 -24.09
CA LEU A 77 0.42 11.48 -25.30
C LEU A 77 -0.69 12.52 -25.52
N ARG A 78 -1.97 12.15 -25.33
CA ARG A 78 -3.10 13.09 -25.43
C ARG A 78 -2.98 14.24 -24.43
N THR A 79 -2.57 13.96 -23.21
CA THR A 79 -2.40 14.99 -22.17
C THR A 79 -1.23 15.92 -22.47
N GLN A 80 -0.11 15.37 -22.98
CA GLN A 80 1.04 16.17 -23.41
C GLN A 80 0.69 17.10 -24.56
N SER A 81 -0.01 16.60 -25.59
CA SER A 81 -0.46 17.42 -26.72
C SER A 81 -1.39 18.56 -26.28
N ARG A 82 -2.24 18.33 -25.27
CA ARG A 82 -3.16 19.35 -24.75
C ARG A 82 -2.45 20.41 -23.91
N THR A 83 -1.48 20.02 -23.10
CA THR A 83 -0.82 20.92 -22.13
C THR A 83 0.45 21.57 -22.67
N GLY A 84 1.04 21.00 -23.72
CA GLY A 84 2.36 21.40 -24.23
C GLY A 84 3.50 21.11 -23.26
N LYS A 85 3.26 20.30 -22.22
CA LYS A 85 4.23 19.96 -21.18
C LYS A 85 4.38 18.44 -21.08
N PRO A 86 5.57 17.94 -20.73
CA PRO A 86 5.76 16.51 -20.49
C PRO A 86 4.87 16.06 -19.33
N TYR A 87 4.26 14.88 -19.47
CA TYR A 87 3.33 14.34 -18.48
C TYR A 87 4.05 13.94 -17.19
N PHE A 88 5.25 13.37 -17.34
CA PHE A 88 6.14 13.03 -16.24
C PHE A 88 7.34 13.96 -16.27
N ALA A 89 7.81 14.43 -15.11
CA ALA A 89 8.96 15.32 -15.05
C ALA A 89 10.29 14.59 -15.36
N ASN A 90 10.40 13.33 -14.95
CA ASN A 90 11.62 12.53 -15.01
C ASN A 90 11.26 11.04 -15.14
N TRP A 91 12.25 10.20 -15.44
CA TRP A 91 12.09 8.75 -15.60
C TRP A 91 11.55 8.10 -14.32
N SER A 92 12.00 8.56 -13.14
CA SER A 92 11.55 8.03 -11.85
C SER A 92 10.04 8.21 -11.63
N ALA A 93 9.47 9.35 -12.01
CA ALA A 93 8.03 9.59 -11.93
C ALA A 93 7.24 8.68 -12.88
N PHE A 94 7.76 8.44 -14.09
CA PHE A 94 7.18 7.47 -15.02
C PHE A 94 7.24 6.06 -14.45
N GLU A 95 8.38 5.62 -13.93
CA GLU A 95 8.57 4.29 -13.37
C GLU A 95 7.63 4.02 -12.19
N LEU A 96 7.43 5.01 -11.31
CA LEU A 96 6.50 4.88 -10.19
C LEU A 96 5.05 4.63 -10.65
N GLU A 97 4.58 5.43 -11.62
CA GLU A 97 3.21 5.28 -12.13
C GLU A 97 3.09 3.99 -12.97
N PHE A 98 4.13 3.63 -13.73
CA PHE A 98 4.18 2.37 -14.46
C PHE A 98 4.11 1.17 -13.51
N GLN A 99 4.90 1.14 -12.44
CA GLN A 99 4.85 0.06 -11.44
C GLN A 99 3.46 -0.04 -10.81
N LYS A 100 2.87 1.10 -10.45
CA LYS A 100 1.51 1.14 -9.91
C LYS A 100 0.48 0.56 -10.88
N CYS A 101 0.62 0.79 -12.18
CA CYS A 101 -0.31 0.33 -13.20
C CYS A 101 -0.03 -1.10 -13.71
N PHE A 102 1.23 -1.54 -13.76
CA PHE A 102 1.66 -2.69 -14.55
C PHE A 102 2.61 -3.64 -13.83
N THR A 103 2.98 -3.41 -12.56
CA THR A 103 3.63 -4.46 -11.77
C THR A 103 2.64 -4.98 -10.74
N PRO A 104 2.56 -6.30 -10.50
CA PRO A 104 1.78 -6.83 -9.42
C PRO A 104 2.39 -6.26 -8.15
N ARG A 105 1.72 -5.28 -7.53
CA ARG A 105 2.06 -4.79 -6.20
C ARG A 105 2.21 -6.04 -5.34
N ASN A 106 3.43 -6.29 -4.85
CA ASN A 106 3.87 -7.57 -4.30
C ASN A 106 2.70 -8.29 -3.62
N ARG A 107 2.29 -9.44 -4.16
CA ARG A 107 1.09 -10.16 -3.72
C ARG A 107 1.11 -10.38 -2.21
N GLN A 108 2.28 -10.58 -1.61
CA GLN A 108 2.44 -10.68 -0.16
C GLN A 108 2.16 -9.35 0.55
N VAL A 109 2.62 -8.22 0.02
CA VAL A 109 2.31 -6.89 0.56
C VAL A 109 0.82 -6.57 0.45
N GLN A 110 0.19 -6.88 -0.69
CA GLN A 110 -1.26 -6.74 -0.84
C GLN A 110 -2.03 -7.63 0.14
N ILE A 111 -1.64 -8.90 0.28
CA ILE A 111 -2.25 -9.82 1.25
C ILE A 111 -2.04 -9.31 2.68
N GLN A 112 -0.84 -8.85 3.03
CA GLN A 112 -0.55 -8.29 4.35
C GLN A 112 -1.38 -7.03 4.62
N TRP A 113 -1.55 -6.17 3.63
CA TRP A 113 -2.40 -4.99 3.74
C TRP A 113 -3.87 -5.37 3.86
N ALA A 114 -4.37 -6.34 3.11
CA ALA A 114 -5.73 -6.87 3.24
C ALA A 114 -5.96 -7.48 4.63
N ILE A 115 -4.98 -8.22 5.17
CA ILE A 115 -5.02 -8.74 6.54
C ILE A 115 -5.07 -7.61 7.56
N LYS A 116 -4.18 -6.61 7.45
CA LYS A 116 -4.12 -5.46 8.37
C LYS A 116 -5.41 -4.63 8.30
N PHE A 117 -5.92 -4.36 7.10
CA PHE A 117 -7.19 -3.69 6.86
C PHE A 117 -8.35 -4.44 7.51
N LYS A 118 -8.49 -5.74 7.22
CA LYS A 118 -9.53 -6.60 7.83
C LYS A 118 -9.45 -6.62 9.35
N LYS A 119 -8.24 -6.64 9.93
CA LYS A 119 -8.01 -6.57 11.38
C LYS A 119 -8.38 -5.21 11.98
N GLY A 120 -8.23 -4.11 11.23
CA GLY A 120 -8.61 -2.76 11.64
C GLY A 120 -10.11 -2.49 11.60
N LEU A 121 -10.88 -3.21 10.78
CA LEU A 121 -12.34 -3.06 10.73
C LEU A 121 -13.01 -3.46 12.05
N SER A 122 -14.05 -2.70 12.43
CA SER A 122 -14.91 -3.01 13.57
C SER A 122 -15.54 -4.40 13.43
N LYS A 123 -15.84 -5.07 14.54
CA LYS A 123 -16.39 -6.43 14.52
C LYS A 123 -17.71 -6.52 13.73
N SER A 124 -18.55 -5.48 13.82
CA SER A 124 -19.80 -5.36 13.07
C SER A 124 -19.53 -5.33 11.56
N LEU A 125 -18.72 -4.37 11.10
CA LEU A 125 -18.37 -4.22 9.68
C LEU A 125 -17.70 -5.46 9.12
N ARG A 126 -16.75 -6.06 9.86
CA ARG A 126 -16.05 -7.27 9.42
C ARG A 126 -17.02 -8.43 9.16
N THR A 127 -18.06 -8.58 9.99
CA THR A 127 -19.06 -9.64 9.85
C THR A 127 -19.91 -9.40 8.61
N THR A 128 -20.39 -8.16 8.40
CA THR A 128 -21.20 -7.79 7.24
C THR A 128 -20.42 -7.93 5.93
N VAL A 129 -19.19 -7.40 5.86
CA VAL A 129 -18.33 -7.51 4.67
C VAL A 129 -17.99 -8.98 4.37
N SER A 130 -17.74 -9.81 5.39
CA SER A 130 -17.44 -11.24 5.19
C SER A 130 -18.66 -12.08 4.76
N THR A 131 -19.88 -11.56 4.93
CA THR A 131 -21.14 -12.25 4.55
C THR A 131 -21.69 -11.70 3.22
N THR A 132 -20.96 -10.83 2.54
CA THR A 132 -21.36 -10.28 1.25
C THR A 132 -21.23 -11.35 0.17
N ASP A 133 -22.27 -11.52 -0.65
CA ASP A 133 -22.32 -12.45 -1.77
C ASP A 133 -22.10 -11.67 -3.08
N PRO A 134 -21.09 -11.98 -3.90
CA PRO A 134 -20.17 -13.12 -3.81
C PRO A 134 -19.02 -12.96 -2.79
N PRO A 135 -18.51 -14.08 -2.22
CA PRO A 135 -17.38 -14.06 -1.30
C PRO A 135 -16.15 -13.36 -1.91
N LEU A 136 -15.64 -12.36 -1.20
CA LEU A 136 -14.47 -11.60 -1.65
C LEU A 136 -13.21 -12.46 -1.61
N ALA A 137 -12.41 -12.37 -2.67
CA ALA A 137 -11.09 -12.97 -2.71
C ALA A 137 -10.18 -12.36 -1.63
N PHE A 138 -9.36 -13.18 -1.00
CA PHE A 138 -8.52 -12.73 0.13
C PHE A 138 -7.37 -11.79 -0.30
N ASN A 139 -6.99 -11.86 -1.56
CA ASN A 139 -5.88 -11.11 -2.15
C ASN A 139 -6.33 -9.83 -2.89
N ASP A 140 -7.62 -9.50 -2.88
CA ASP A 140 -8.14 -8.33 -3.58
C ASP A 140 -8.46 -7.20 -2.61
N LEU A 141 -7.42 -6.46 -2.18
CA LEU A 141 -7.56 -5.37 -1.21
C LEU A 141 -8.56 -4.31 -1.67
N GLU A 142 -8.60 -3.99 -2.96
CA GLU A 142 -9.49 -2.96 -3.50
C GLU A 142 -10.96 -3.39 -3.37
N ALA A 143 -11.28 -4.64 -3.71
CA ALA A 143 -12.64 -5.15 -3.52
C ALA A 143 -13.07 -5.13 -2.04
N TRP A 144 -12.14 -5.39 -1.10
CA TRP A 144 -12.41 -5.25 0.34
C TRP A 144 -12.68 -3.80 0.75
N ILE A 145 -11.96 -2.83 0.18
CA ILE A 145 -12.16 -1.40 0.46
C ILE A 145 -13.53 -0.95 -0.07
N GLU A 146 -13.87 -1.29 -1.31
CA GLU A 146 -15.15 -0.89 -1.92
C GLU A 146 -16.37 -1.43 -1.16
N VAL A 147 -16.36 -2.70 -0.77
CA VAL A 147 -17.47 -3.30 -0.02
C VAL A 147 -17.55 -2.70 1.40
N ALA A 148 -16.41 -2.48 2.06
CA ALA A 148 -16.40 -1.83 3.36
C ALA A 148 -16.99 -0.41 3.31
N GLN A 149 -16.64 0.36 2.28
CA GLN A 149 -17.20 1.70 2.06
C GLN A 149 -18.71 1.63 1.83
N ARG A 150 -19.17 0.73 0.95
CA ARG A 150 -20.61 0.55 0.67
C ARG A 150 -21.42 0.19 1.92
N VAL A 151 -20.89 -0.70 2.76
CA VAL A 151 -21.55 -1.08 4.01
C VAL A 151 -21.58 0.09 5.00
N ALA A 152 -20.48 0.86 5.08
CA ALA A 152 -20.42 2.05 5.93
C ALA A 152 -21.47 3.09 5.50
N ASP A 153 -21.56 3.38 4.20
CA ASP A 153 -22.54 4.32 3.64
C ASP A 153 -23.97 3.86 3.99
N ILE A 154 -24.32 2.59 3.75
CA ILE A 154 -25.65 2.04 4.10
C ILE A 154 -25.94 2.19 5.60
N SER A 155 -24.95 1.93 6.45
CA SER A 155 -25.13 2.01 7.91
C SER A 155 -25.46 3.43 8.39
N GLU A 156 -24.95 4.45 7.69
CA GLU A 156 -25.22 5.86 7.99
C GLU A 156 -26.69 6.23 7.69
N TRP A 157 -27.24 5.72 6.59
CA TRP A 157 -28.65 5.98 6.20
C TRP A 157 -29.68 5.18 7.01
N THR A 158 -29.27 4.11 7.69
CA THR A 158 -30.20 3.25 8.45
C THR A 158 -30.30 3.67 9.93
N LEU A 159 -29.62 4.74 10.33
CA LEU A 159 -29.78 5.26 11.68
C LEU A 159 -31.23 5.76 11.86
N PRO A 160 -31.97 5.25 12.85
CA PRO A 160 -33.31 5.76 13.13
C PRO A 160 -33.19 7.27 13.41
N PRO A 161 -34.17 8.09 12.98
CA PRO A 161 -34.15 9.52 13.25
C PRO A 161 -33.93 9.70 14.74
N ALA A 162 -32.93 10.52 15.08
CA ALA A 162 -32.55 10.77 16.46
C ALA A 162 -33.84 10.99 17.26
N PRO A 163 -34.09 10.21 18.34
CA PRO A 163 -35.30 10.38 19.11
C PRO A 163 -35.40 11.85 19.48
N PRO A 164 -36.59 12.49 19.28
CA PRO A 164 -36.74 13.93 19.46
C PRO A 164 -36.10 14.29 20.79
N ALA A 165 -35.14 15.20 20.74
CA ALA A 165 -34.32 15.59 21.88
C ALA A 165 -35.24 15.68 23.09
N ARG A 166 -35.15 14.69 23.99
CA ARG A 166 -35.86 14.75 25.26
C ARG A 166 -35.31 15.99 25.91
N THR A 167 -36.07 17.08 25.85
CA THR A 167 -35.86 18.28 26.64
C THR A 167 -35.88 17.77 28.07
N PHE A 168 -34.67 17.50 28.58
CA PHE A 168 -34.46 17.20 29.98
C PHE A 168 -34.85 18.48 30.69
N ASN A 169 -36.10 18.50 31.14
CA ASN A 169 -36.65 19.62 31.85
C ASN A 169 -35.94 19.64 33.21
N TYR A 170 -34.93 20.50 33.33
CA TYR A 170 -34.18 20.74 34.58
C TYR A 170 -35.03 21.47 35.64
N GLN A 171 -36.32 21.70 35.39
CA GLN A 171 -37.17 22.33 36.38
C GLN A 171 -37.70 21.31 37.40
N ALA A 172 -37.23 21.50 38.63
CA ALA A 172 -37.84 21.08 39.89
C ALA A 172 -37.84 19.56 40.20
N ARG A 173 -36.68 19.03 40.60
CA ARG A 173 -36.66 18.04 41.70
C ARG A 173 -36.30 18.77 42.99
N LEU A 174 -37.34 19.09 43.76
CA LEU A 174 -37.19 19.43 45.18
C LEU A 174 -36.57 18.25 45.94
N PRO A 175 -35.84 18.49 47.04
CA PRO A 175 -35.34 17.44 47.91
C PRO A 175 -36.53 16.66 48.49
N ILE A 176 -36.59 15.36 48.24
CA ILE A 176 -37.55 14.48 48.91
C ILE A 176 -37.11 14.38 50.39
N PRO A 177 -37.98 14.70 51.36
CA PRO A 177 -37.65 14.55 52.77
C PRO A 177 -37.51 13.07 53.11
N VAL A 178 -36.35 12.70 53.63
CA VAL A 178 -36.06 11.35 54.13
C VAL A 178 -36.86 11.13 55.41
N VAL A 179 -37.97 10.40 55.31
CA VAL A 179 -38.70 9.88 56.48
C VAL A 179 -37.99 8.60 56.95
N ASN A 180 -37.23 8.73 58.04
CA ASN A 180 -36.66 7.61 58.80
C ASN A 180 -37.80 6.77 59.41
N THR A 181 -38.23 5.74 58.71
CA THR A 181 -39.01 4.65 59.31
C THR A 181 -38.04 3.61 59.87
N ARG A 182 -37.94 3.60 61.21
CA ARG A 182 -37.20 2.60 61.99
C ARG A 182 -37.82 1.21 61.77
N PRO A 183 -37.11 0.23 61.18
CA PRO A 183 -37.63 -1.11 61.04
C PRO A 183 -37.75 -1.80 62.40
N LYS A 184 -38.90 -2.42 62.64
CA LYS A 184 -39.19 -3.29 63.79
C LYS A 184 -38.23 -4.50 63.75
N PRO A 185 -37.76 -5.03 64.90
CA PRO A 185 -36.86 -6.18 64.91
C PRO A 185 -37.63 -7.43 64.47
N ILE A 186 -37.31 -7.93 63.28
CA ILE A 186 -37.78 -9.23 62.79
C ILE A 186 -36.87 -10.28 63.42
N LYS A 187 -37.49 -11.27 64.07
CA LYS A 187 -36.82 -12.43 64.66
C LYS A 187 -36.07 -13.19 63.56
N ILE A 188 -34.77 -13.37 63.79
CA ILE A 188 -33.80 -14.06 62.92
C ILE A 188 -34.17 -15.54 62.84
N PRO A 189 -34.50 -16.10 61.65
CA PRO A 189 -34.28 -17.51 61.36
C PRO A 189 -32.82 -17.72 60.94
N ASP A 190 -32.30 -18.90 61.24
CA ASP A 190 -30.89 -19.30 61.15
C ASP A 190 -30.09 -18.71 59.98
N GLY A 191 -28.89 -18.23 60.33
CA GLY A 191 -28.03 -17.44 59.47
C GLY A 191 -27.62 -18.12 58.16
N PRO A 192 -27.25 -17.33 57.14
CA PRO A 192 -26.85 -17.86 55.84
C PRO A 192 -25.61 -18.74 56.00
N VAL A 193 -25.79 -20.02 55.67
CA VAL A 193 -24.70 -21.00 55.59
C VAL A 193 -23.62 -20.45 54.63
N PRO A 194 -22.34 -20.44 55.01
CA PRO A 194 -21.27 -20.06 54.10
C PRO A 194 -21.32 -21.00 52.90
N MET A 195 -21.63 -20.46 51.71
CA MET A 195 -21.53 -21.24 50.50
C MET A 195 -20.05 -21.59 50.28
N ASP A 196 -19.78 -22.88 50.15
CA ASP A 196 -18.46 -23.44 49.85
C ASP A 196 -18.16 -23.21 48.35
N VAL A 197 -17.74 -21.98 48.01
CA VAL A 197 -17.56 -21.50 46.62
C VAL A 197 -16.47 -22.28 45.86
N ASP A 198 -15.57 -22.99 46.55
CA ASP A 198 -14.45 -23.69 45.93
C ASP A 198 -14.76 -25.13 45.50
N ARG A 199 -15.91 -25.70 45.86
CA ARG A 199 -16.18 -27.13 45.62
C ARG A 199 -16.57 -27.46 44.18
N THR A 200 -17.12 -26.51 43.42
CA THR A 200 -17.52 -26.71 42.01
C THR A 200 -16.43 -26.38 41.00
N ARG A 201 -15.25 -25.88 41.42
CA ARG A 201 -14.09 -25.67 40.53
C ARG A 201 -13.18 -26.90 40.40
N SER A 202 -13.68 -28.06 40.81
CA SER A 202 -12.93 -29.31 40.71
C SER A 202 -13.13 -29.93 39.31
N LYS A 203 -12.06 -29.90 38.50
CA LYS A 203 -11.86 -30.57 37.19
C LYS A 203 -12.12 -29.76 35.91
N ALA A 204 -11.77 -28.48 35.86
CA ALA A 204 -11.31 -27.95 34.57
C ALA A 204 -10.02 -28.70 34.22
N SER A 205 -10.03 -29.52 33.16
CA SER A 205 -8.88 -30.33 32.79
C SER A 205 -7.67 -29.43 32.56
N ILE A 206 -6.54 -29.78 33.19
CA ILE A 206 -5.26 -29.06 33.09
C ILE A 206 -4.82 -28.95 31.61
N SER A 207 -5.35 -29.78 30.72
CA SER A 207 -5.13 -29.71 29.28
C SER A 207 -5.52 -28.36 28.63
N ASN A 208 -6.44 -27.60 29.21
CA ASN A 208 -6.93 -26.36 28.61
C ASN A 208 -6.28 -25.09 29.20
N ILE A 209 -5.34 -25.24 30.14
CA ILE A 209 -4.63 -24.07 30.68
C ILE A 209 -3.56 -23.62 29.70
N VAL A 210 -3.64 -22.35 29.27
CA VAL A 210 -2.66 -21.71 28.41
C VAL A 210 -1.64 -20.97 29.27
N CYS A 211 -0.35 -21.24 29.06
CA CYS A 211 0.73 -20.55 29.74
C CYS A 211 0.76 -19.08 29.34
N ARG A 212 0.83 -18.19 30.33
CA ARG A 212 0.86 -16.74 30.08
C ARG A 212 2.21 -16.24 29.55
N HIS A 213 3.31 -16.98 29.69
CA HIS A 213 4.61 -16.57 29.15
C HIS A 213 4.79 -16.96 27.68
N CYS A 214 4.58 -18.25 27.35
CA CYS A 214 4.84 -18.78 26.01
C CYS A 214 3.59 -19.00 25.15
N GLY A 215 2.39 -18.90 25.70
CA GLY A 215 1.14 -19.13 24.96
C GLY A 215 0.82 -20.59 24.64
N LYS A 216 1.64 -21.56 25.07
CA LYS A 216 1.40 -23.00 24.87
C LYS A 216 0.47 -23.56 25.94
N THR A 217 -0.33 -24.58 25.61
CA THR A 217 -1.19 -25.28 26.57
C THR A 217 -0.42 -26.28 27.42
N GLY A 218 -0.98 -26.68 28.57
CA GLY A 218 -0.49 -27.79 29.38
C GLY A 218 0.40 -27.42 30.58
N HIS A 219 0.76 -26.14 30.73
CA HIS A 219 1.44 -25.64 31.92
C HIS A 219 1.04 -24.19 32.23
N ILE A 220 1.38 -23.74 33.44
CA ILE A 220 1.17 -22.35 33.89
C ILE A 220 2.50 -21.62 33.93
N ALA A 221 2.46 -20.28 33.88
CA ALA A 221 3.64 -19.41 33.79
C ALA A 221 4.79 -19.77 34.75
N ARG A 222 4.46 -20.17 35.99
CA ARG A 222 5.46 -20.57 37.00
C ARG A 222 6.27 -21.84 36.66
N PHE A 223 5.83 -22.63 35.69
CA PHE A 223 6.48 -23.87 35.22
C PHE A 223 6.87 -23.75 33.74
N CYS A 224 7.09 -22.53 33.26
CA CYS A 224 7.46 -22.29 31.87
C CYS A 224 8.98 -22.21 31.75
N ASP A 225 9.59 -23.10 30.98
CA ASP A 225 11.05 -23.11 30.75
C ASP A 225 11.52 -22.02 29.77
N THR A 226 10.59 -21.29 29.15
CA THR A 226 10.95 -20.14 28.30
C THR A 226 11.27 -18.93 29.18
N ASN A 227 12.53 -18.50 29.16
CA ASN A 227 13.00 -17.26 29.80
C ASN A 227 12.44 -15.98 29.16
N PHE A 228 11.63 -16.12 28.10
CA PHE A 228 11.08 -15.02 27.32
C PHE A 228 9.57 -14.95 27.53
N ASP A 229 9.08 -13.80 28.00
CA ASP A 229 7.66 -13.51 28.12
C ASP A 229 7.19 -12.75 26.87
N VAL A 230 6.40 -13.43 26.02
CA VAL A 230 5.90 -12.85 24.77
C VAL A 230 4.96 -11.66 25.03
N TRP A 231 4.36 -11.60 26.22
CA TRP A 231 3.43 -10.54 26.58
C TRP A 231 4.12 -9.29 27.10
N SER A 232 5.33 -9.40 27.66
CA SER A 232 6.10 -8.25 28.13
C SER A 232 6.77 -7.46 27.02
N LEU A 233 6.83 -8.03 25.80
CA LEU A 233 7.41 -7.34 24.65
C LEU A 233 6.58 -6.11 24.27
N THR A 234 7.26 -4.99 24.07
CA THR A 234 6.66 -3.80 23.48
C THR A 234 6.24 -4.08 22.03
N VAL A 235 5.45 -3.17 21.46
CA VAL A 235 5.01 -3.33 20.06
C VAL A 235 6.23 -3.30 19.13
N GLU A 236 7.21 -2.46 19.43
CA GLU A 236 8.45 -2.31 18.69
C GLU A 236 9.29 -3.60 18.73
N GLU A 237 9.44 -4.21 19.91
CA GLU A 237 10.19 -5.47 20.06
C GLU A 237 9.50 -6.64 19.34
N LYS A 238 8.17 -6.65 19.31
CA LYS A 238 7.39 -7.64 18.54
C LYS A 238 7.59 -7.46 17.04
N GLU A 239 7.67 -6.21 16.58
CA GLU A 239 7.97 -5.91 15.17
C GLU A 239 9.39 -6.33 14.81
N GLU A 240 10.38 -6.05 15.65
CA GLU A 240 11.77 -6.48 15.43
C GLU A 240 11.90 -8.01 15.34
N LEU A 241 11.22 -8.75 16.23
CA LEU A 241 11.20 -10.22 16.16
C LEU A 241 10.52 -10.73 14.89
N LEU A 242 9.44 -10.07 14.46
CA LEU A 242 8.76 -10.43 13.22
C LEU A 242 9.68 -10.20 12.00
N TYR A 243 10.38 -9.06 11.95
CA TYR A 243 11.34 -8.76 10.89
C TYR A 243 12.53 -9.73 10.90
N GLY A 244 13.05 -10.09 12.06
CA GLY A 244 14.10 -11.10 12.19
C GLY A 244 13.67 -12.46 11.67
N PHE A 245 12.47 -12.92 12.03
CA PHE A 245 11.93 -14.19 11.56
C PHE A 245 11.72 -14.22 10.04
N MET A 246 11.29 -13.11 9.45
CA MET A 246 11.18 -12.99 7.99
C MET A 246 12.54 -13.05 7.30
N ALA A 247 13.57 -12.40 7.86
CA ALA A 247 14.93 -12.46 7.32
C ALA A 247 15.52 -13.88 7.40
N ASP A 248 15.27 -14.62 8.48
CA ASP A 248 15.74 -16.01 8.62
C ASP A 248 15.09 -16.95 7.61
N LEU A 249 13.80 -16.74 7.29
CA LEU A 249 13.11 -17.51 6.25
C LEU A 249 13.72 -17.26 4.86
N ASP A 250 13.99 -16.00 4.50
CA ASP A 250 14.63 -15.63 3.22
C ASP A 250 16.04 -16.25 3.08
N MET A 251 16.78 -16.39 4.19
CA MET A 251 18.11 -17.00 4.17
C MET A 251 18.06 -18.54 4.09
N SER A 252 16.94 -19.16 4.46
CA SER A 252 16.76 -20.62 4.46
C SER A 252 16.29 -21.18 3.11
N GLU A 253 15.82 -20.34 2.19
CA GLU A 253 15.24 -20.75 0.91
C GLU A 253 16.27 -20.95 -0.22
N ASN A 254 17.54 -21.23 0.11
CA ASN A 254 18.58 -21.55 -0.89
C ASN A 254 19.17 -22.98 -0.75
N PRO A 255 18.40 -24.06 -0.97
CA PRO A 255 18.96 -25.38 -1.25
C PRO A 255 18.99 -25.58 -2.78
N GLY A 256 19.94 -24.95 -3.48
CA GLY A 256 19.94 -25.04 -4.94
C GLY A 256 21.23 -24.71 -5.68
N ALA A 257 22.35 -24.53 -4.99
CA ALA A 257 23.66 -24.56 -5.64
C ALA A 257 24.22 -25.99 -5.52
N GLU A 258 23.68 -26.91 -6.32
CA GLU A 258 24.37 -28.16 -6.61
C GLU A 258 25.65 -27.83 -7.39
N LEU A 259 26.76 -28.01 -6.68
CA LEU A 259 28.09 -28.23 -7.23
C LEU A 259 28.03 -29.47 -8.15
N SER A 260 27.96 -29.25 -9.47
CA SER A 260 28.47 -30.20 -10.45
C SER A 260 29.80 -29.66 -10.96
N SER A 261 30.85 -30.30 -10.47
CA SER A 261 32.25 -30.17 -10.84
C SER A 261 32.50 -30.43 -12.34
N GLU A 262 33.29 -29.57 -12.99
CA GLU A 262 34.54 -30.00 -13.63
C GLU A 262 35.47 -28.82 -13.96
N GLU A 263 36.76 -29.12 -13.88
CA GLU A 263 37.93 -28.24 -13.92
C GLU A 263 38.01 -27.31 -15.15
N GLU A 264 38.41 -26.05 -14.94
CA GLU A 264 39.59 -25.56 -15.67
C GLU A 264 40.35 -24.48 -14.88
N VAL A 265 41.66 -24.67 -14.85
CA VAL A 265 42.70 -23.88 -14.22
C VAL A 265 42.82 -22.49 -14.86
N VAL A 266 43.07 -21.43 -14.07
CA VAL A 266 44.12 -20.39 -14.31
C VAL A 266 44.12 -19.32 -13.20
N SER A 267 45.16 -19.41 -12.37
CA SER A 267 46.04 -18.36 -11.81
C SER A 267 45.51 -16.98 -11.36
N ARG A 268 45.67 -16.77 -10.04
CA ARG A 268 46.56 -15.75 -9.42
C ARG A 268 46.14 -14.27 -9.53
N ALA A 269 45.71 -13.67 -8.40
CA ALA A 269 46.53 -12.73 -7.62
C ALA A 269 45.69 -11.86 -6.66
N GLY A 270 46.08 -11.86 -5.37
CA GLY A 270 46.20 -10.63 -4.58
C GLY A 270 44.99 -10.18 -3.77
N GLY A 271 45.22 -9.97 -2.46
CA GLY A 271 44.51 -8.93 -1.71
C GLY A 271 43.87 -9.38 -0.41
N PHE A 272 44.69 -9.60 0.63
CA PHE A 272 44.24 -9.56 2.02
C PHE A 272 43.64 -8.19 2.35
N CYS A 273 42.43 -8.16 2.95
CA CYS A 273 42.06 -7.13 3.93
C CYS A 273 41.03 -7.68 4.93
N LYS A 274 41.45 -7.66 6.21
CA LYS A 274 40.72 -8.10 7.40
C LYS A 274 39.61 -7.11 7.72
N VAL A 275 38.37 -7.57 7.83
CA VAL A 275 37.23 -6.76 8.32
C VAL A 275 37.28 -6.71 9.86
N ARG A 276 37.58 -5.54 10.42
CA ARG A 276 37.33 -5.23 11.84
C ARG A 276 35.88 -4.74 11.98
N ARG A 277 35.07 -5.49 12.75
CA ARG A 277 33.80 -4.99 13.29
C ARG A 277 34.09 -3.92 14.34
N VAL A 278 33.51 -2.74 14.17
CA VAL A 278 33.35 -1.74 15.24
C VAL A 278 31.86 -1.41 15.30
N ASN A 279 31.22 -1.84 16.39
CA ASN A 279 29.87 -1.46 16.74
C ASN A 279 29.93 -0.09 17.43
N THR A 280 29.36 0.93 16.81
CA THR A 280 29.00 2.16 17.52
C THR A 280 27.78 2.79 16.87
N VAL A 281 26.66 2.74 17.60
CA VAL A 281 25.40 3.42 17.26
C VAL A 281 25.45 4.83 17.84
N PRO A 282 25.23 5.90 17.06
CA PRO A 282 24.85 7.19 17.61
C PRO A 282 23.33 7.32 17.61
N SER A 283 22.77 7.50 18.81
CA SER A 283 21.38 7.87 19.05
C SER A 283 21.06 9.24 18.43
N LEU A 284 19.98 9.33 17.67
CA LEU A 284 19.37 10.59 17.24
C LEU A 284 17.94 10.73 17.79
N PRO A 285 17.46 11.97 18.01
CA PRO A 285 16.29 12.26 18.84
C PRO A 285 14.97 11.99 18.10
N VAL A 286 14.03 11.46 18.87
CA VAL A 286 12.66 11.16 18.47
C VAL A 286 11.87 12.46 18.29
N HIS A 287 11.44 12.75 17.06
CA HIS A 287 10.36 13.69 16.80
C HIS A 287 9.05 12.92 16.59
N ASN A 288 8.06 13.24 17.43
CA ASN A 288 6.68 12.73 17.37
C ASN A 288 6.02 13.04 16.02
N CYS A 289 5.53 12.00 15.33
CA CYS A 289 4.65 12.13 14.16
C CYS A 289 3.22 11.69 14.52
N PHE A 290 2.41 12.61 15.03
CA PHE A 290 0.96 12.45 15.18
C PHE A 290 0.26 13.44 14.23
N SER A 291 0.27 13.19 12.91
CA SER A 291 -0.44 14.08 11.94
C SER A 291 -0.70 13.46 10.54
N ILE A 292 -1.04 12.17 10.41
CA ILE A 292 -1.27 11.57 9.06
C ILE A 292 -2.76 11.27 8.76
N LEU A 293 -3.68 11.37 9.73
CA LEU A 293 -5.10 11.07 9.47
C LEU A 293 -6.00 12.25 9.08
N ASP A 294 -5.50 13.49 9.07
CA ASP A 294 -6.32 14.67 8.73
C ASP A 294 -6.22 15.15 7.27
N LYS A 295 -5.38 14.54 6.43
CA LYS A 295 -5.12 15.02 5.05
C LYS A 295 -5.82 14.24 3.93
N VAL A 296 -6.54 13.16 4.25
CA VAL A 296 -7.23 12.35 3.21
C VAL A 296 -8.66 12.84 2.96
N SER A 297 -9.22 13.72 3.80
CA SER A 297 -10.62 14.15 3.68
C SER A 297 -10.87 15.44 2.86
N THR A 298 -9.85 16.06 2.26
CA THR A 298 -9.99 17.40 1.63
C THR A 298 -9.90 17.43 0.10
N ILE A 299 -9.81 16.29 -0.61
CA ILE A 299 -9.60 16.30 -2.08
C ILE A 299 -10.86 15.97 -2.91
N THR A 300 -12.04 15.87 -2.29
CA THR A 300 -13.29 15.68 -3.04
C THR A 300 -14.42 16.57 -2.53
N GLN A 301 -14.29 17.89 -2.77
CA GLN A 301 -15.45 18.77 -2.85
C GLN A 301 -15.43 19.58 -4.15
N HIS A 302 -16.46 19.32 -4.93
CA HIS A 302 -16.84 19.94 -6.19
C HIS A 302 -17.17 21.44 -6.00
N PRO A 303 -16.91 22.32 -7.00
CA PRO A 303 -17.30 23.72 -6.92
C PRO A 303 -18.75 23.90 -7.35
N GLN A 304 -19.57 24.52 -6.50
CA GLN A 304 -20.84 25.16 -6.90
C GLN A 304 -20.98 26.49 -6.16
N SER A 305 -20.62 27.57 -6.85
CA SER A 305 -21.39 28.82 -6.91
C SER A 305 -20.49 29.92 -7.46
N GLU A 306 -20.68 30.31 -8.71
CA GLU A 306 -20.64 31.73 -9.06
C GLU A 306 -21.29 31.95 -10.43
N LYS A 307 -22.48 32.52 -10.36
CA LYS A 307 -23.28 33.01 -11.46
C LYS A 307 -23.42 34.49 -11.16
N LEU A 308 -22.70 35.36 -11.89
CA LEU A 308 -23.18 36.67 -12.36
C LEU A 308 -22.11 37.45 -13.13
N LEU A 309 -22.56 37.94 -14.30
CA LEU A 309 -22.12 39.12 -15.03
C LEU A 309 -20.73 39.12 -15.68
N LEU A 310 -20.70 38.74 -16.96
CA LEU A 310 -20.15 39.60 -18.03
C LEU A 310 -20.88 39.30 -19.34
N GLN A 311 -21.67 40.28 -19.80
CA GLN A 311 -22.19 40.34 -21.16
C GLN A 311 -21.02 40.64 -22.09
N VAL A 312 -20.74 39.75 -23.04
CA VAL A 312 -19.93 40.05 -24.22
C VAL A 312 -20.76 39.72 -25.44
N THR A 313 -21.25 40.77 -26.08
CA THR A 313 -21.92 40.77 -27.38
C THR A 313 -20.92 40.30 -28.44
N VAL A 314 -21.16 39.14 -29.05
CA VAL A 314 -20.43 38.69 -30.25
C VAL A 314 -21.38 38.83 -31.44
N HIS A 315 -21.09 39.81 -32.30
CA HIS A 315 -21.69 39.96 -33.62
C HIS A 315 -21.20 38.82 -34.55
N PRO A 316 -22.06 38.26 -35.42
CA PRO A 316 -21.62 37.35 -36.47
C PRO A 316 -20.98 38.13 -37.64
N PRO A 317 -19.84 37.69 -38.20
CA PRO A 317 -19.33 38.26 -39.43
C PRO A 317 -20.14 37.78 -40.63
N ALA A 318 -20.40 38.73 -41.52
CA ALA A 318 -21.20 38.60 -42.72
C ALA A 318 -20.66 37.56 -43.71
N SER A 319 -21.60 36.78 -44.27
CA SER A 319 -21.42 35.94 -45.45
C SER A 319 -21.03 36.80 -46.66
N VAL A 320 -19.77 36.75 -47.08
CA VAL A 320 -19.30 37.33 -48.35
C VAL A 320 -19.58 36.32 -49.46
N GLN A 321 -20.63 36.59 -50.26
CA GLN A 321 -20.87 35.92 -51.54
C GLN A 321 -19.86 36.43 -52.57
N ASN A 322 -18.90 35.60 -52.96
CA ASN A 322 -18.09 35.81 -54.15
C ASN A 322 -18.91 35.42 -55.39
N LYS A 323 -19.37 36.43 -56.14
CA LYS A 323 -19.85 36.28 -57.51
C LYS A 323 -18.66 36.41 -58.46
N THR A 324 -18.25 35.32 -59.08
CA THR A 324 -17.40 35.32 -60.29
C THR A 324 -18.25 35.68 -61.51
N PRO A 325 -17.83 36.63 -62.37
CA PRO A 325 -18.42 36.78 -63.68
C PRO A 325 -17.75 35.80 -64.66
N PHE A 326 -18.58 35.05 -65.38
CA PHE A 326 -18.19 34.40 -66.63
C PHE A 326 -17.98 35.47 -67.70
N TYR A 327 -16.80 35.45 -68.32
CA TYR A 327 -16.54 35.78 -69.72
C TYR A 327 -15.39 34.89 -70.20
#